data_AF-A0A2Z4MM26-F1
#
_entry.id   AF-A0A2Z4MM26-F1
#
_cell.length_a   1.000
_cell.length_b   1.000
_cell.length_c   1.000
_cell.angle_alpha   90.00
_cell.angle_beta   90.00
_cell.angle_gamma   90.00
#
_symmetry.space_group_name_H-M   'P 1'
#
loop_
_entity.id
_entity.type
_entity.pdbx_description
1 polymer ?
#
loop_
_entity_poly.entity_id
_entity_poly.type
_entity_poly.pdbx_seq_one_letter_code
_entity_poly.pdbx_strand_id
1 'polypeptide(L)'
;MSTLDFSRMNLKDMISCSENEQIICIDEKNLNSSRNLKQLKFIANTNGLSIKIMLNIEQYTEGIYISPVFENMCKGMNIDYIVMDSIILKLSQITHIIKENLEADPEAQKQILSRGQKISLDSMIINDFELYSKMKDKQNVNDLKDTIIKIYSQSIPTNIEFINYKEELFLFGVSGFHLAELLKELKIADYEYDRSGFYIKFKEESMKRSNEATSFLAHKLAEEGFITSSLTLELMDYIWNEG
;
A
#
# COMPACT_ATOMS: atom_id res chain seq x y z
N MET A 1 10.63 -5.64 -26.89
CA MET A 1 11.00 -5.94 -25.49
C MET A 1 10.33 -7.25 -25.10
N SER A 2 11.00 -8.18 -24.42
CA SER A 2 10.34 -9.37 -23.86
C SER A 2 9.63 -8.97 -22.57
N THR A 3 8.30 -9.07 -22.57
CA THR A 3 7.44 -8.93 -21.39
C THR A 3 7.29 -10.28 -20.72
N LEU A 4 7.19 -10.31 -19.39
CA LEU A 4 6.85 -11.52 -18.65
C LEU A 4 5.46 -12.01 -19.08
N ASP A 5 5.35 -13.27 -19.50
CA ASP A 5 4.05 -13.84 -19.85
C ASP A 5 3.29 -14.28 -18.60
N PHE A 6 2.55 -13.34 -18.01
CA PHE A 6 1.71 -13.60 -16.85
C PHE A 6 0.63 -14.66 -17.11
N SER A 7 0.25 -14.95 -18.36
CA SER A 7 -0.77 -15.97 -18.64
C SER A 7 -0.34 -17.39 -18.28
N ARG A 8 0.96 -17.63 -18.13
CA ARG A 8 1.54 -18.94 -17.79
C ARG A 8 1.61 -19.20 -16.29
N MET A 9 1.46 -18.14 -15.48
CA MET A 9 1.44 -18.24 -14.03
C MET A 9 -0.02 -18.39 -13.58
N ASN A 10 -0.34 -19.38 -12.75
CA ASN A 10 -1.67 -19.49 -12.14
C ASN A 10 -1.49 -19.17 -10.65
N LEU A 11 -1.64 -17.90 -10.29
CA LEU A 11 -1.37 -17.44 -8.94
C LEU A 11 -2.54 -17.76 -7.99
N LYS A 12 -3.78 -17.81 -8.51
CA LYS A 12 -4.97 -18.14 -7.72
C LYS A 12 -4.87 -19.53 -7.10
N ASP A 13 -4.52 -20.54 -7.89
CA ASP A 13 -4.41 -21.91 -7.37
C ASP A 13 -3.32 -22.03 -6.30
N MET A 14 -2.25 -21.25 -6.43
CA MET A 14 -1.15 -21.22 -5.47
C MET A 14 -1.57 -20.61 -4.12
N ILE A 15 -2.40 -19.56 -4.15
CA ILE A 15 -2.92 -18.91 -2.94
C ILE A 15 -4.00 -19.78 -2.29
N SER A 16 -4.80 -20.48 -3.08
CA SER A 16 -5.90 -21.34 -2.62
C SER A 16 -5.41 -22.53 -1.76
N CYS A 17 -4.15 -22.93 -1.92
CA CYS A 17 -3.49 -23.93 -1.07
C CYS A 17 -3.09 -23.40 0.32
N SER A 18 -3.12 -22.09 0.54
CA SER A 18 -2.94 -21.49 1.87
C SER A 18 -4.30 -21.42 2.57
N GLU A 19 -4.46 -22.10 3.71
CA GLU A 19 -5.71 -22.22 4.48
C GLU A 19 -6.15 -20.89 5.14
N ASN A 20 -6.33 -19.81 4.37
CA ASN A 20 -6.70 -18.49 4.88
C ASN A 20 -8.20 -18.23 4.65
N GLU A 21 -9.05 -18.67 5.58
CA GLU A 21 -10.51 -18.47 5.51
C GLU A 21 -10.93 -16.99 5.47
N GLN A 22 -10.05 -16.09 5.96
CA GLN A 22 -10.33 -14.66 6.08
C GLN A 22 -10.14 -13.87 4.78
N ILE A 23 -9.25 -14.28 3.88
CA ILE A 23 -9.01 -13.61 2.58
C ILE A 23 -8.93 -14.67 1.49
N ILE A 24 -9.92 -14.67 0.61
CA ILE A 24 -10.09 -15.70 -0.42
C ILE A 24 -9.86 -15.07 -1.80
N CYS A 25 -8.96 -15.65 -2.60
CA CYS A 25 -8.82 -15.28 -4.00
C CYS A 25 -10.00 -15.83 -4.81
N ILE A 26 -10.83 -14.93 -5.35
CA ILE A 26 -12.04 -15.31 -6.08
C ILE A 26 -11.86 -15.28 -7.60
N ASP A 27 -10.91 -14.49 -8.09
CA ASP A 27 -10.72 -14.30 -9.52
C ASP A 27 -9.27 -13.94 -9.86
N GLU A 28 -8.84 -14.32 -11.06
CA GLU A 28 -7.53 -13.99 -11.63
C GLU A 28 -7.71 -13.65 -13.11
N LYS A 29 -7.17 -12.49 -13.52
CA LYS A 29 -7.33 -11.98 -14.88
C LYS A 29 -6.01 -11.40 -15.39
N ASN A 30 -5.66 -11.73 -16.61
CA ASN A 30 -4.66 -10.99 -17.37
C ASN A 30 -5.39 -9.91 -18.17
N LEU A 31 -5.02 -8.65 -17.97
CA LEU A 31 -5.60 -7.57 -18.75
C LEU A 31 -4.86 -7.46 -20.07
N ASN A 32 -5.60 -7.56 -21.19
CA ASN A 32 -5.11 -7.21 -22.52
C ASN A 32 -4.98 -5.69 -22.65
N SER A 33 -4.07 -5.11 -21.88
CA SER A 33 -3.72 -3.69 -21.95
C SER A 33 -2.29 -3.55 -22.49
N SER A 34 -1.91 -2.36 -22.94
CA SER A 34 -0.52 -2.05 -23.27
C SER A 34 0.42 -2.19 -22.07
N ARG A 35 -0.14 -2.16 -20.86
CA ARG A 35 0.53 -2.36 -19.59
C ARG A 35 0.48 -3.86 -19.28
N ASN A 36 1.64 -4.51 -19.22
CA ASN A 36 1.72 -5.93 -18.90
C ASN A 36 1.26 -6.14 -17.45
N LEU A 37 -0.01 -6.50 -17.26
CA LEU A 37 -0.73 -6.43 -15.98
C LEU A 37 -1.54 -7.70 -15.73
N LYS A 38 -1.31 -8.29 -14.56
CA LYS A 38 -2.16 -9.32 -13.97
C LYS A 38 -2.89 -8.77 -12.75
N GLN A 39 -4.16 -9.16 -12.60
CA GLN A 39 -4.99 -8.78 -11.47
C GLN A 39 -5.49 -10.03 -10.74
N LEU A 40 -5.43 -9.97 -9.41
CA LEU A 40 -6.05 -10.96 -8.52
C LEU A 40 -7.13 -10.25 -7.72
N LYS A 41 -8.36 -10.80 -7.71
CA LYS A 41 -9.46 -10.28 -6.90
C LYS A 41 -9.65 -11.16 -5.69
N PHE A 42 -9.71 -10.53 -4.53
CA PHE A 42 -9.93 -11.18 -3.25
C PHE A 42 -11.22 -10.69 -2.61
N ILE A 43 -11.81 -11.54 -1.78
CA ILE A 43 -12.82 -11.16 -0.80
C ILE A 43 -12.23 -11.40 0.59
N ALA A 44 -12.18 -10.33 1.39
CA ALA A 44 -11.89 -10.41 2.81
C ALA A 44 -13.20 -10.51 3.61
N ASN A 45 -13.37 -11.60 4.35
CA ASN A 45 -14.53 -11.85 5.20
C ASN A 45 -14.14 -11.66 6.67
N THR A 46 -14.76 -10.69 7.34
CA THR A 46 -14.44 -10.40 8.74
C THR A 46 -15.65 -9.79 9.44
N ASN A 47 -16.03 -10.35 10.59
CA ASN A 47 -17.13 -9.83 11.45
C ASN A 47 -18.44 -9.52 10.69
N GLY A 48 -18.81 -10.35 9.69
CA GLY A 48 -20.02 -10.16 8.89
C GLY A 48 -19.90 -9.10 7.78
N LEU A 49 -18.72 -8.49 7.60
CA LEU A 49 -18.38 -7.63 6.49
C LEU A 49 -17.64 -8.43 5.41
N SER A 50 -17.94 -8.10 4.15
CA SER A 50 -17.25 -8.62 2.97
C SER A 50 -16.67 -7.45 2.20
N ILE A 51 -15.34 -7.40 2.10
CA ILE A 51 -14.61 -6.31 1.45
C ILE A 51 -13.86 -6.90 0.27
N LYS A 52 -14.05 -6.32 -0.91
CA LYS A 52 -13.28 -6.72 -2.09
C LYS A 52 -11.93 -6.02 -2.11
N ILE A 53 -10.91 -6.74 -2.54
CA ILE A 53 -9.54 -6.24 -2.69
C ILE A 53 -9.06 -6.66 -4.07
N MET A 54 -8.46 -5.73 -4.80
CA MET A 54 -7.81 -5.99 -6.07
C MET A 54 -6.30 -5.86 -5.88
N LEU A 55 -5.55 -6.91 -6.20
CA LEU A 55 -4.08 -6.86 -6.21
C LEU A 55 -3.61 -6.80 -7.66
N ASN A 56 -2.94 -5.71 -8.01
CA ASN A 56 -2.36 -5.48 -9.32
C ASN A 56 -0.90 -5.92 -9.30
N ILE A 57 -0.49 -6.70 -10.30
CA ILE A 57 0.89 -7.11 -10.55
C ILE A 57 1.26 -6.60 -11.93
N GLU A 58 2.03 -5.53 -11.98
CA GLU A 58 2.32 -4.80 -13.22
C GLU A 58 3.81 -4.77 -13.50
N GLN A 59 4.19 -5.03 -14.75
CA GLN A 59 5.57 -4.90 -15.18
C GLN A 59 5.83 -3.53 -15.82
N TYR A 60 6.79 -2.83 -15.24
CA TYR A 60 7.37 -1.58 -15.72
C TYR A 60 8.80 -1.76 -16.23
N THR A 61 9.38 -0.69 -16.77
CA THR A 61 10.79 -0.66 -17.20
C THR A 61 11.75 -0.90 -16.04
N GLU A 62 11.37 -0.48 -14.84
CA GLU A 62 12.16 -0.50 -13.62
C GLU A 62 12.03 -1.83 -12.87
N GLY A 63 11.00 -2.63 -13.17
CA GLY A 63 10.76 -3.92 -12.55
C GLY A 63 9.29 -4.29 -12.47
N ILE A 64 8.93 -5.10 -11.48
CA ILE A 64 7.55 -5.54 -11.22
C ILE A 64 7.04 -4.80 -10.00
N TYR A 65 5.85 -4.21 -10.10
CA TYR A 65 5.19 -3.53 -9.00
C TYR A 65 3.96 -4.34 -8.57
N ILE A 66 3.81 -4.54 -7.25
CA ILE A 66 2.64 -5.22 -6.68
C ILE A 66 1.91 -4.25 -5.76
N SER A 67 0.68 -3.89 -6.12
CA SER A 67 -0.11 -2.89 -5.39
C SER A 67 -1.54 -3.34 -5.11
N PRO A 68 -2.03 -3.19 -3.87
CA PRO A 68 -3.41 -3.47 -3.54
C PRO A 68 -4.30 -2.23 -3.71
N VAL A 69 -5.56 -2.46 -4.08
CA VAL A 69 -6.64 -1.47 -4.08
C VAL A 69 -7.82 -2.05 -3.32
N PHE A 70 -8.25 -1.32 -2.29
CA PHE A 70 -9.30 -1.76 -1.38
C PHE A 70 -10.63 -1.11 -1.72
N GLU A 71 -11.70 -1.91 -1.80
CA GLU A 71 -13.05 -1.43 -2.15
C GLU A 71 -13.54 -0.32 -1.21
N ASN A 72 -13.27 -0.44 0.08
CA ASN A 72 -13.67 0.56 1.08
C ASN A 72 -13.00 1.90 0.83
N MET A 73 -11.76 1.90 0.35
CA MET A 73 -11.05 3.14 0.03
C MET A 73 -11.62 3.80 -1.22
N CYS A 74 -12.09 3.06 -2.22
CA CYS A 74 -12.73 3.65 -3.41
C CYS A 74 -14.14 4.15 -3.08
N LYS A 75 -14.93 3.33 -2.37
CA LYS A 75 -16.35 3.61 -2.10
C LYS A 75 -16.64 4.51 -0.90
N GLY A 76 -15.61 5.03 -0.22
CA GLY A 76 -15.80 5.88 0.96
C GLY A 76 -16.42 5.14 2.14
N MET A 77 -16.11 3.85 2.32
CA MET A 77 -16.64 3.04 3.41
C MET A 77 -15.67 3.03 4.60
N ASN A 78 -16.20 3.26 5.79
CA ASN A 78 -15.44 3.21 7.03
C ASN A 78 -15.54 1.83 7.67
N ILE A 79 -14.38 1.22 7.88
CA ILE A 79 -14.20 -0.10 8.47
C ILE A 79 -13.19 0.03 9.58
N ASP A 80 -13.57 -0.42 10.78
CA ASP A 80 -12.75 -0.31 11.99
C ASP A 80 -11.28 -0.57 11.70
N TYR A 81 -10.40 0.33 12.17
CA TYR A 81 -8.98 0.27 11.85
C TYR A 81 -8.33 -1.04 12.35
N ILE A 82 -8.84 -1.68 13.40
CA ILE A 82 -8.38 -2.99 13.88
C ILE A 82 -8.75 -4.09 12.87
N VAL A 83 -9.94 -3.99 12.28
CA VAL A 83 -10.38 -4.91 11.22
C VAL A 83 -9.51 -4.72 9.97
N MET A 84 -9.27 -3.47 9.58
CA MET A 84 -8.38 -3.15 8.45
C MET A 84 -6.96 -3.66 8.70
N ASP A 85 -6.44 -3.51 9.92
CA ASP A 85 -5.13 -4.02 10.36
C ASP A 85 -4.99 -5.54 10.14
N SER A 86 -6.04 -6.31 10.49
CA SER A 86 -6.09 -7.75 10.25
C SER A 86 -6.11 -8.08 8.76
N ILE A 87 -6.86 -7.34 7.95
CA ILE A 87 -6.94 -7.56 6.50
C ILE A 87 -5.58 -7.30 5.84
N ILE A 88 -4.96 -6.17 6.17
CA ILE A 88 -3.64 -5.78 5.63
C ILE A 88 -2.59 -6.83 6.01
N LEU A 89 -2.61 -7.33 7.25
CA LEU A 89 -1.69 -8.39 7.70
C LEU A 89 -1.80 -9.64 6.82
N LYS A 90 -3.03 -10.12 6.61
CA LYS A 90 -3.29 -11.33 5.82
C LYS A 90 -2.98 -11.12 4.34
N LEU A 91 -3.35 -9.96 3.78
CA LEU A 91 -3.04 -9.62 2.40
C LEU A 91 -1.52 -9.55 2.19
N SER A 92 -0.78 -8.99 3.15
CA SER A 92 0.67 -8.89 3.05
C SER A 92 1.33 -10.27 3.02
N GLN A 93 0.87 -11.21 3.85
CA GLN A 93 1.36 -12.59 3.82
C GLN A 93 1.15 -13.25 2.44
N ILE A 94 -0.05 -13.08 1.87
CA ILE A 94 -0.37 -13.57 0.51
C ILE A 94 0.54 -12.91 -0.54
N THR A 95 0.74 -11.60 -0.44
CA THR A 95 1.58 -10.84 -1.37
C THR A 95 3.04 -11.26 -1.32
N HIS A 96 3.58 -11.59 -0.13
CA HIS A 96 4.94 -12.14 -0.03
C HIS A 96 5.06 -13.51 -0.68
N ILE A 97 4.06 -14.40 -0.51
CA ILE A 97 4.03 -15.68 -1.25
C ILE A 97 4.05 -15.44 -2.75
N ILE A 98 3.24 -14.51 -3.26
CA ILE A 98 3.23 -14.16 -4.70
C ILE A 98 4.62 -13.66 -5.13
N LYS A 99 5.22 -12.75 -4.36
CA LYS A 99 6.55 -12.20 -4.64
C LYS A 99 7.61 -13.30 -4.68
N GLU A 100 7.67 -14.17 -3.68
CA GLU A 100 8.62 -15.29 -3.63
C GLU A 100 8.49 -16.20 -4.86
N ASN A 101 7.26 -16.44 -5.31
CA ASN A 101 7.03 -17.25 -6.51
C ASN A 101 7.46 -16.55 -7.80
N LEU A 102 7.22 -15.24 -7.91
CA LEU A 102 7.75 -14.44 -9.02
C LEU A 102 9.29 -14.40 -8.99
N GLU A 103 9.90 -14.34 -7.82
CA GLU A 103 11.36 -14.38 -7.65
C GLU A 103 11.94 -15.79 -7.92
N ALA A 104 11.14 -16.85 -7.82
CA ALA A 104 11.56 -18.22 -8.14
C ALA A 104 11.31 -18.60 -9.62
N ASP A 105 10.43 -17.89 -10.33
CA ASP A 105 10.12 -18.18 -11.73
C ASP A 105 11.34 -17.91 -12.64
N PRO A 106 11.78 -18.88 -13.47
CA PRO A 106 12.97 -18.72 -14.30
C PRO A 106 12.91 -17.56 -15.30
N GLU A 107 11.74 -17.24 -15.83
CA GLU A 107 11.57 -16.16 -16.81
C GLU A 107 11.62 -14.80 -16.11
N ALA A 108 10.93 -14.66 -14.99
CA ALA A 108 10.99 -13.50 -14.13
C ALA A 108 12.39 -13.27 -13.58
N GLN A 109 13.07 -14.31 -13.07
CA GLN A 109 14.46 -14.23 -12.60
C GLN A 109 15.39 -13.71 -13.68
N LYS A 110 15.28 -14.24 -14.90
CA LYS A 110 16.10 -13.78 -16.02
C LYS A 110 15.90 -12.29 -16.27
N GLN A 111 14.67 -11.79 -16.19
CA GLN A 111 14.39 -10.36 -16.38
C GLN A 111 14.90 -9.50 -15.21
N ILE A 112 14.66 -9.93 -13.98
CA ILE A 112 15.13 -9.29 -12.74
C ILE A 112 16.66 -9.18 -12.74
N LEU A 113 17.37 -10.30 -12.92
CA LEU A 113 18.83 -10.37 -12.85
C LEU A 113 19.53 -9.71 -14.03
N SER A 114 19.06 -9.92 -15.27
CA SER A 114 19.76 -9.41 -16.46
C SER A 114 19.68 -7.88 -16.58
N ARG A 115 18.74 -7.24 -15.90
CA ARG A 115 18.48 -5.80 -15.99
C ARG A 115 18.63 -5.05 -14.67
N GLY A 116 18.99 -5.74 -13.58
CA GLY A 116 19.02 -5.14 -12.24
C GLY A 116 17.65 -4.64 -11.77
N GLN A 117 16.57 -5.18 -12.35
CA GLN A 117 15.19 -4.86 -11.98
C GLN A 117 14.86 -5.49 -10.62
N LYS A 118 13.80 -5.01 -9.96
CA LYS A 118 13.36 -5.53 -8.65
C LYS A 118 11.85 -5.76 -8.64
N ILE A 119 11.38 -6.58 -7.69
CA ILE A 119 9.97 -6.61 -7.33
C ILE A 119 9.75 -5.66 -6.17
N SER A 120 8.92 -4.64 -6.40
CA SER A 120 8.59 -3.60 -5.45
C SER A 120 7.18 -3.81 -4.92
N LEU A 121 7.03 -3.71 -3.61
CA LEU A 121 5.74 -3.77 -2.93
C LEU A 121 5.27 -2.35 -2.60
N ASP A 122 3.97 -2.12 -2.75
CA ASP A 122 3.32 -0.89 -2.31
C ASP A 122 3.40 -0.69 -0.78
N SER A 123 3.36 0.55 -0.31
CA SER A 123 3.42 0.90 1.12
C SER A 123 2.20 0.45 1.94
N MET A 124 1.13 0.02 1.26
CA MET A 124 -0.01 -0.69 1.84
C MET A 124 0.29 -2.16 2.19
N ILE A 125 1.44 -2.69 1.78
CA ILE A 125 1.90 -4.04 2.07
C ILE A 125 3.00 -4.01 3.13
N ILE A 126 2.83 -4.81 4.18
CA ILE A 126 3.84 -4.95 5.25
C ILE A 126 5.06 -5.65 4.67
N ASN A 127 6.17 -4.93 4.55
CA ASN A 127 7.43 -5.51 4.08
C ASN A 127 8.25 -6.14 5.22
N ASP A 128 8.19 -5.56 6.42
CA ASP A 128 8.83 -6.08 7.63
C ASP A 128 7.78 -6.29 8.73
N PHE A 129 7.43 -7.55 8.99
CA PHE A 129 6.41 -7.92 9.97
C PHE A 129 6.85 -7.68 11.42
N GLU A 130 8.15 -7.75 11.72
CA GLU A 130 8.65 -7.50 13.07
C GLU A 130 8.56 -6.02 13.38
N LEU A 131 9.03 -5.18 12.46
CA LEU A 131 8.98 -3.73 12.60
C LEU A 131 7.52 -3.23 12.69
N TYR A 132 6.66 -3.69 11.78
CA TYR A 132 5.24 -3.37 11.82
C TYR A 132 4.57 -3.80 13.14
N SER A 133 4.90 -4.99 13.66
CA SER A 133 4.36 -5.46 14.94
C SER A 133 4.81 -4.58 16.12
N LYS A 134 6.06 -4.12 16.12
CA LYS A 134 6.56 -3.17 17.13
C LYS A 134 5.79 -1.85 17.10
N MET A 135 5.45 -1.34 15.92
CA MET A 135 4.74 -0.07 15.75
C MET A 135 3.27 -0.12 16.21
N LYS A 136 2.73 -1.29 16.56
CA LYS A 136 1.41 -1.38 17.22
C LYS A 136 1.45 -0.96 18.68
N ASP A 137 2.63 -0.89 19.30
CA ASP A 137 2.79 -0.35 20.65
C ASP A 137 3.01 1.17 20.58
N LYS A 138 2.14 1.93 21.27
CA LYS A 138 2.22 3.38 21.36
C LYS A 138 3.60 3.86 21.86
N GLN A 139 4.24 3.16 22.79
CA GLN A 139 5.53 3.59 23.31
C GLN A 139 6.63 3.51 22.25
N ASN A 140 6.66 2.44 21.45
CA ASN A 140 7.63 2.31 20.36
C ASN A 140 7.46 3.42 19.32
N VAL A 141 6.22 3.81 19.02
CA VAL A 141 5.95 4.94 18.11
C VAL A 141 6.42 6.26 18.73
N ASN A 142 6.18 6.47 20.02
CA ASN A 142 6.66 7.66 20.73
C ASN A 142 8.19 7.76 20.76
N ASP A 143 8.88 6.63 20.87
CA ASP A 143 10.35 6.59 20.86
C ASP A 143 10.93 7.00 19.50
N LEU A 144 10.15 6.90 18.41
CA LEU A 144 10.51 7.39 17.07
C LEU A 144 10.28 8.89 16.86
N LYS A 145 9.83 9.64 17.87
CA LYS A 145 9.49 11.06 17.75
C LYS A 145 10.54 11.90 16.99
N ASP A 146 11.81 11.78 17.37
CA ASP A 146 12.88 12.57 16.76
C ASP A 146 13.13 12.14 15.30
N THR A 147 12.99 10.85 15.01
CA THR A 147 13.04 10.30 13.65
C THR A 147 11.90 10.85 12.81
N ILE A 148 10.66 10.86 13.31
CA ILE A 148 9.49 11.41 12.61
C ILE A 148 9.67 12.91 12.33
N ILE A 149 10.16 13.69 13.29
CA ILE A 149 10.47 15.12 13.09
C ILE A 149 11.50 15.30 11.98
N LYS A 150 12.54 14.46 11.96
CA LYS A 150 13.60 14.50 10.95
C LYS A 150 13.06 14.15 9.56
N ILE A 151 12.30 13.06 9.44
CA ILE A 151 11.68 12.63 8.18
C ILE A 151 10.76 13.74 7.65
N TYR A 152 9.90 14.31 8.50
CA TYR A 152 9.02 15.40 8.12
C TYR A 152 9.80 16.62 7.62
N SER A 153 10.81 17.06 8.38
CA SER A 153 11.65 18.21 7.99
C SER A 153 12.36 18.01 6.65
N GLN A 154 12.74 16.78 6.32
CA GLN A 154 13.36 16.42 5.05
C GLN A 154 12.36 16.36 3.89
N SER A 155 11.07 16.20 4.20
CA SER A 155 9.99 16.08 3.21
C SER A 155 9.45 17.44 2.79
N ILE A 156 9.62 18.49 3.61
CA ILE A 156 9.11 19.83 3.32
C ILE A 156 9.70 20.37 2.02
N PRO A 157 8.88 20.66 1.00
CA PRO A 157 9.39 21.15 -0.27
C PRO A 157 9.80 22.62 -0.13
N THR A 158 10.87 23.00 -0.82
CA THR A 158 11.37 24.38 -0.83
C THR A 158 10.55 25.31 -1.71
N ASN A 159 9.79 24.75 -2.67
CA ASN A 159 8.91 25.47 -3.58
C ASN A 159 7.52 24.84 -3.60
N ILE A 160 6.49 25.66 -3.87
CA ILE A 160 5.12 25.18 -4.03
C ILE A 160 4.93 24.64 -5.45
N GLU A 161 4.49 23.40 -5.57
CA GLU A 161 4.05 22.82 -6.83
C GLU A 161 2.66 23.35 -7.21
N PHE A 162 2.45 23.67 -8.50
CA PHE A 162 1.14 24.03 -9.03
C PHE A 162 0.56 22.82 -9.77
N ILE A 163 -0.20 21.99 -9.05
CA ILE A 163 -0.79 20.75 -9.57
C ILE A 163 -2.32 20.82 -9.51
N ASN A 164 -2.99 20.24 -10.50
CA ASN A 164 -4.46 20.22 -10.61
C ASN A 164 -5.11 19.04 -9.85
N TYR A 165 -4.32 18.20 -9.19
CA TYR A 165 -4.78 17.09 -8.35
C TYR A 165 -3.91 17.02 -7.10
N LYS A 166 -4.43 16.40 -6.05
CA LYS A 166 -3.77 16.33 -4.75
C LYS A 166 -3.72 14.89 -4.23
N GLU A 167 -2.52 14.43 -3.91
CA GLU A 167 -2.32 13.19 -3.17
C GLU A 167 -2.74 13.36 -1.71
N GLU A 168 -3.33 12.31 -1.18
CA GLU A 168 -3.78 12.26 0.20
C GLU A 168 -2.97 11.22 0.96
N LEU A 169 -2.37 11.63 2.08
CA LEU A 169 -1.70 10.70 2.97
C LEU A 169 -2.72 10.05 3.90
N PHE A 170 -2.87 8.74 3.77
CA PHE A 170 -3.60 7.90 4.72
C PHE A 170 -2.63 7.03 5.51
N LEU A 171 -2.87 6.91 6.82
CA LEU A 171 -2.21 5.94 7.68
C LEU A 171 -3.19 4.84 8.08
N PHE A 172 -2.77 3.58 8.14
CA PHE A 172 -3.68 2.45 8.37
C PHE A 172 -3.35 1.65 9.62
N GLY A 173 -4.38 1.00 10.15
CA GLY A 173 -4.26 0.06 11.25
C GLY A 173 -3.93 0.71 12.59
N VAL A 174 -3.48 -0.12 13.53
CA VAL A 174 -3.17 0.32 14.90
C VAL A 174 -1.93 1.23 14.91
N SER A 175 -0.90 0.89 14.13
CA SER A 175 0.31 1.69 14.02
C SER A 175 0.02 3.06 13.39
N GLY A 176 -0.84 3.11 12.36
CA GLY A 176 -1.28 4.35 11.75
C GLY A 176 -2.03 5.28 12.71
N PHE A 177 -2.87 4.73 13.59
CA PHE A 177 -3.55 5.51 14.64
C PHE A 177 -2.54 6.17 15.59
N HIS A 178 -1.58 5.39 16.09
CA HIS A 178 -0.56 5.90 17.01
C HIS A 178 0.31 6.98 16.36
N LEU A 179 0.69 6.79 15.09
CA LEU A 179 1.43 7.80 14.34
C LEU A 179 0.60 9.06 14.09
N ALA A 180 -0.68 8.94 13.74
CA ALA A 180 -1.57 10.09 13.55
C ALA A 180 -1.69 10.94 14.84
N GLU A 181 -1.81 10.28 16.00
CA GLU A 181 -1.78 10.94 17.31
C GLU A 181 -0.44 11.65 17.56
N LEU A 182 0.68 10.99 17.27
CA LEU A 182 2.01 11.59 17.42
C LEU A 182 2.17 12.83 16.51
N LEU A 183 1.79 12.74 15.23
CA LEU A 183 1.85 13.88 14.31
C LEU A 183 1.03 15.08 14.80
N LYS A 184 -0.11 14.82 15.44
CA LYS A 184 -0.96 15.84 16.07
C LYS A 184 -0.30 16.46 17.29
N GLU A 185 0.26 15.65 18.19
CA GLU A 185 1.01 16.09 19.37
C GLU A 185 2.22 16.97 18.98
N LEU A 186 2.91 16.59 17.90
CA LEU A 186 4.04 17.34 17.33
C LEU A 186 3.63 18.62 16.58
N LYS A 187 2.32 18.88 16.46
CA LYS A 187 1.76 20.01 15.70
C LYS A 187 2.18 20.02 14.22
N ILE A 188 2.44 18.84 13.65
CA ILE A 188 2.75 18.66 12.23
C ILE A 188 1.46 18.64 11.40
N ALA A 189 0.46 17.90 11.86
CA ALA A 189 -0.80 17.71 11.17
C ALA A 189 -1.97 17.63 12.16
N ASP A 190 -3.18 17.71 11.64
CA ASP A 190 -4.36 17.11 12.26
C ASP A 190 -4.75 15.87 11.43
N TYR A 191 -5.75 15.11 11.88
CA TYR A 191 -6.22 13.96 11.11
C TYR A 191 -7.73 13.76 11.24
N GLU A 192 -8.30 13.08 10.25
CA GLU A 192 -9.68 12.61 10.22
C GLU A 192 -9.70 11.12 9.92
N TYR A 193 -10.61 10.38 10.53
CA TYR A 193 -10.79 8.98 10.20
C TYR A 193 -11.74 8.86 9.01
N ASP A 194 -11.23 8.39 7.88
CA ASP A 194 -11.96 8.22 6.63
C ASP A 194 -11.42 7.02 5.86
N ARG A 195 -12.29 6.37 5.08
CA ARG A 195 -11.93 5.24 4.20
C ARG A 195 -11.16 4.12 4.89
N SER A 196 -11.43 3.94 6.19
CA SER A 196 -10.75 2.95 7.06
C SER A 196 -9.29 3.26 7.41
N GLY A 197 -8.83 4.48 7.12
CA GLY A 197 -7.53 5.01 7.51
C GLY A 197 -7.64 6.34 8.23
N PHE A 198 -6.50 6.88 8.63
CA PHE A 198 -6.36 8.22 9.22
C PHE A 198 -5.82 9.16 8.15
N TYR A 199 -6.70 9.97 7.58
CA TYR A 199 -6.36 11.00 6.60
C TYR A 199 -5.62 12.14 7.28
N ILE A 200 -4.38 12.39 6.84
CA ILE A 200 -3.48 13.38 7.43
C ILE A 200 -3.67 14.76 6.78
N LYS A 201 -4.01 15.74 7.60
CA LYS A 201 -4.20 17.14 7.22
C LYS A 201 -3.02 17.97 7.71
N PHE A 202 -1.99 18.12 6.88
CA PHE A 202 -0.80 18.91 7.21
C PHE A 202 -1.15 20.34 7.60
N LYS A 203 -0.47 20.89 8.59
CA LYS A 203 -0.63 22.30 8.99
C LYS A 203 0.14 23.23 8.06
N GLU A 204 1.28 22.78 7.59
CA GLU A 204 2.15 23.52 6.68
C GLU A 204 1.61 23.57 5.24
N GLU A 205 1.56 24.76 4.65
CA GLU A 205 0.95 24.97 3.34
C GLU A 205 1.76 24.38 2.17
N SER A 206 3.09 24.34 2.31
CA SER A 206 4.01 23.73 1.35
C SER A 206 3.70 22.25 1.15
N MET A 207 3.56 21.50 2.26
CA MET A 207 3.18 20.09 2.27
C MET A 207 1.79 19.85 1.66
N LYS A 208 0.82 20.73 1.92
CA LYS A 208 -0.55 20.58 1.38
C LYS A 208 -0.62 20.64 -0.15
N ARG A 209 0.42 21.13 -0.82
CA ARG A 209 0.45 21.42 -2.25
C ARG A 209 1.50 20.62 -3.02
N SER A 210 2.22 19.70 -2.38
CA SER A 210 3.24 18.89 -3.03
C SER A 210 2.89 17.41 -2.93
N ASN A 211 2.66 16.81 -4.08
CA ASN A 211 2.42 15.37 -4.19
C ASN A 211 3.74 14.63 -3.97
N GLU A 212 4.84 15.14 -4.53
CA GLU A 212 6.18 14.56 -4.33
C GLU A 212 6.55 14.47 -2.84
N ALA A 213 6.31 15.55 -2.07
CA ALA A 213 6.56 15.56 -0.64
C ALA A 213 5.67 14.57 0.13
N THR A 214 4.40 14.46 -0.28
CA THR A 214 3.43 13.54 0.35
C THR A 214 3.81 12.09 0.10
N SER A 215 4.12 11.72 -1.15
CA SER A 215 4.60 10.40 -1.52
C SER A 215 5.95 10.06 -0.90
N PHE A 216 6.89 11.02 -0.85
CA PHE A 216 8.18 10.81 -0.18
C PHE A 216 7.98 10.52 1.32
N LEU A 217 7.15 11.31 2.00
CA LEU A 217 6.84 11.10 3.41
C LEU A 217 6.16 9.73 3.63
N ALA A 218 5.19 9.36 2.81
CA ALA A 218 4.51 8.07 2.87
C ALA A 218 5.51 6.91 2.79
N HIS A 219 6.45 6.99 1.84
CA HIS A 219 7.49 5.99 1.64
C HIS A 219 8.46 5.91 2.83
N LYS A 220 8.91 7.05 3.36
CA LYS A 220 9.80 7.08 4.53
C LYS A 220 9.13 6.57 5.80
N LEU A 221 7.85 6.83 5.98
CA LEU A 221 7.09 6.23 7.08
C LEU A 221 6.93 4.72 6.90
N ALA A 222 6.77 4.24 5.65
CA ALA A 222 6.72 2.81 5.39
C ALA A 222 8.04 2.09 5.70
N GLU A 223 9.19 2.73 5.46
CA GLU A 223 10.51 2.22 5.88
C GLU A 223 10.62 2.04 7.40
N GLU A 224 9.89 2.82 8.19
CA GLU A 224 9.82 2.71 9.66
C GLU A 224 8.73 1.73 10.15
N GLY A 225 8.07 1.01 9.23
CA GLY A 225 7.07 -0.02 9.54
C GLY A 225 5.63 0.46 9.67
N PHE A 226 5.34 1.69 9.27
CA PHE A 226 3.96 2.19 9.17
C PHE A 226 3.31 1.77 7.85
N ILE A 227 1.99 1.60 7.85
CA ILE A 227 1.25 1.31 6.63
C ILE A 227 0.62 2.59 6.12
N THR A 228 1.01 2.98 4.91
CA THR A 228 0.69 4.28 4.33
C THR A 228 0.18 4.15 2.91
N SER A 229 -0.62 5.12 2.49
CA SER A 229 -0.99 5.32 1.09
C SER A 229 -0.91 6.81 0.77
N SER A 230 -0.38 7.14 -0.41
CA SER A 230 -0.32 8.49 -0.98
C SER A 230 -1.06 8.53 -2.32
N LEU A 231 -2.31 8.05 -2.35
CA LEU A 231 -3.10 7.99 -3.57
C LEU A 231 -4.01 9.22 -3.71
N THR A 232 -4.39 9.52 -4.96
CA THR A 232 -5.47 10.47 -5.25
C THR A 232 -6.79 9.70 -5.33
N LEU A 233 -7.88 10.27 -4.82
CA LEU A 233 -9.20 9.64 -4.89
C LEU A 233 -9.62 9.31 -6.34
N GLU A 234 -9.29 10.21 -7.29
CA GLU A 234 -9.56 10.02 -8.71
C GLU A 234 -8.83 8.79 -9.28
N LEU A 235 -7.56 8.59 -8.92
CA LEU A 235 -6.78 7.44 -9.36
C LEU A 235 -7.32 6.15 -8.74
N MET A 236 -7.74 6.19 -7.49
CA MET A 236 -8.36 5.04 -6.82
C MET A 236 -9.66 4.62 -7.49
N ASP A 237 -10.52 5.57 -7.82
CA ASP A 237 -11.78 5.30 -8.52
C ASP A 237 -11.55 4.81 -9.95
N TYR A 238 -10.56 5.37 -10.64
CA TYR A 238 -10.18 4.93 -11.98
C TYR A 238 -9.71 3.47 -11.98
N ILE A 239 -8.75 3.11 -11.11
CA ILE A 239 -8.22 1.73 -11.04
C ILE A 239 -9.33 0.75 -10.68
N TRP A 240 -10.24 1.14 -9.77
CA TRP A 240 -11.36 0.30 -9.36
C TRP A 240 -12.35 0.02 -10.49
N ASN A 241 -12.66 1.02 -11.31
CA ASN A 241 -13.67 0.90 -12.37
C ASN A 241 -13.12 0.26 -13.66
N GLU A 242 -11.81 0.33 -13.90
CA GLU A 242 -11.19 -0.29 -15.08
C GLU A 242 -10.72 -1.75 -14.88
N GLY A 243 -10.61 -2.24 -13.63
CA GLY A 243 -10.20 -3.61 -13.30
C GLY A 243 -11.31 -4.65 -13.17
#